data_AF-A0A352VIT8-F1
#
_entry.id   AF-A0A352VIT8-F1
#
_cell.length_a   1.000
_cell.length_b   1.000
_cell.length_c   1.000
_cell.angle_alpha   90.00
_cell.angle_beta   90.00
_cell.angle_gamma   90.00
#
_symmetry.space_group_name_H-M   'P 1'
#
loop_
_entity.id
_entity.type
_entity.pdbx_description
1 polymer ?
#
loop_
_entity_poly.entity_id
_entity_poly.type
_entity_poly.pdbx_seq_one_letter_code
_entity_poly.pdbx_strand_id
1 'polypeptide(L)'
;FHWHLTEDQGWRIEIRRYPLLTQLSAFRAETIVEKNFDPYVGDGQRYGGFYTQEEIRDIVRYAADRFVTIIPEIEMPGHTLAVLAAYPELACTEGPFEVGTVWGVHSDIFCPSEETFEFLENVLTEVMALFPGEYIHIGGDEAPKVRWQESSFAQEVIRREGLADENELQSWFIRRIERFLNANGRRLIGWDEILEGGLAPNATVMSWRGTEGGIQAAQQGHDVVMTPTSHLYFDYYQSEERDSEPLAIGGFLPLERVYEYEPIPSDLTDEQAVHILGAQGNVWTEYMKTEQYVEYMVFPRLFALSEVVWSPADAKDLDGFLDRLRWHLERLDALGVNYRALDGR
;
A
#
# COMPACT_ATOMS: atom_id res chain seq x y z
N PHE A 1 3.48 -11.45 -0.56
CA PHE A 1 2.17 -10.84 -0.82
C PHE A 1 1.99 -9.72 0.19
N HIS A 2 2.14 -8.49 -0.26
CA HIS A 2 1.79 -7.31 0.54
C HIS A 2 0.28 -7.12 0.47
N TRP A 3 -0.39 -7.05 1.61
CA TRP A 3 -1.84 -6.99 1.68
C TRP A 3 -2.32 -5.68 2.30
N HIS A 4 -2.67 -4.73 1.43
CA HIS A 4 -3.32 -3.46 1.77
C HIS A 4 -4.75 -3.72 2.26
N LEU A 5 -4.95 -3.71 3.59
CA LEU A 5 -6.19 -4.17 4.23
C LEU A 5 -7.10 -3.03 4.71
N THR A 6 -6.62 -1.79 4.72
CA THR A 6 -7.31 -0.67 5.35
C THR A 6 -7.04 0.61 4.58
N GLU A 7 -8.08 1.37 4.28
CA GLU A 7 -8.00 2.64 3.57
C GLU A 7 -9.26 3.47 3.91
N ASP A 8 -9.29 4.76 3.58
CA ASP A 8 -10.46 5.65 3.65
C ASP A 8 -11.79 5.04 3.15
N GLN A 9 -11.78 4.25 2.06
CA GLN A 9 -13.00 3.67 1.47
C GLN A 9 -13.35 2.27 2.02
N GLY A 10 -12.59 1.78 3.00
CA GLY A 10 -13.09 0.79 3.95
C GLY A 10 -12.04 -0.10 4.62
N TRP A 11 -12.49 -0.75 5.67
CA TRP A 11 -11.68 -1.62 6.54
C TRP A 11 -11.97 -3.10 6.30
N ARG A 12 -10.93 -3.92 6.05
CA ARG A 12 -11.10 -5.30 5.55
C ARG A 12 -10.71 -6.41 6.52
N ILE A 13 -10.29 -6.11 7.75
CA ILE A 13 -9.79 -7.13 8.69
C ILE A 13 -10.62 -7.17 9.99
N GLU A 14 -11.06 -8.34 10.44
CA GLU A 14 -11.71 -8.44 11.74
C GLU A 14 -10.77 -8.17 12.91
N ILE A 15 -11.04 -7.11 13.67
CA ILE A 15 -10.42 -6.81 14.97
C ILE A 15 -11.47 -6.99 16.04
N ARG A 16 -11.34 -8.04 16.86
CA ARG A 16 -12.40 -8.46 17.79
C ARG A 16 -12.64 -7.42 18.88
N ARG A 17 -11.60 -6.70 19.29
CA ARG A 17 -11.72 -5.61 20.27
C ARG A 17 -12.44 -4.37 19.73
N TYR A 18 -12.45 -4.17 18.41
CA TYR A 18 -13.07 -3.02 17.74
C TYR A 18 -14.06 -3.47 16.65
N PRO A 19 -15.20 -4.06 17.04
CA PRO A 19 -16.13 -4.68 16.09
C PRO A 19 -16.79 -3.69 15.12
N LEU A 20 -16.81 -2.38 15.42
CA LEU A 20 -17.37 -1.40 14.49
C LEU A 20 -16.52 -1.24 13.21
N LEU A 21 -15.23 -1.60 13.25
CA LEU A 21 -14.39 -1.58 12.05
C LEU A 21 -14.94 -2.51 10.96
N THR A 22 -15.57 -3.63 11.32
CA THR A 22 -16.17 -4.54 10.33
C THR A 22 -17.70 -4.43 10.24
N GLN A 23 -18.38 -3.99 11.31
CA GLN A 23 -19.83 -3.77 11.27
C GLN A 23 -20.22 -2.49 10.51
N LEU A 24 -19.38 -1.46 10.57
CA LEU A 24 -19.58 -0.15 9.93
C LEU A 24 -18.52 0.11 8.86
N SER A 25 -17.24 0.20 9.24
CA SER A 25 -16.17 0.69 8.37
C SER A 25 -15.85 -0.22 7.17
N ALA A 26 -16.28 -1.48 7.19
CA ALA A 26 -16.16 -2.37 6.04
C ALA A 26 -17.14 -2.03 4.90
N PHE A 27 -18.05 -1.07 5.08
CA PHE A 27 -19.08 -0.75 4.10
C PHE A 27 -19.21 0.75 3.85
N ARG A 28 -19.19 1.15 2.59
CA ARG A 28 -19.49 2.51 2.13
C ARG A 28 -20.87 2.58 1.48
N ALA A 29 -21.47 3.77 1.50
CA ALA A 29 -22.84 3.97 1.02
C ALA A 29 -22.97 3.77 -0.50
N GLU A 30 -21.95 4.15 -1.25
CA GLU A 30 -21.87 4.07 -2.71
C GLU A 30 -20.41 4.18 -3.17
N THR A 31 -20.18 4.00 -4.47
CA THR A 31 -18.88 4.20 -5.11
C THR A 31 -18.99 5.23 -6.22
N ILE A 32 -18.03 6.15 -6.34
CA ILE A 32 -17.92 7.06 -7.47
C ILE A 32 -17.98 6.29 -8.82
N VAL A 33 -18.76 6.83 -9.76
CA VAL A 33 -18.87 6.30 -11.12
C VAL A 33 -17.75 6.88 -11.98
N GLU A 34 -16.89 5.99 -12.49
CA GLU A 34 -15.74 6.35 -13.32
C GLU A 34 -14.87 7.43 -12.65
N LYS A 35 -14.65 8.58 -13.32
CA LYS A 35 -13.90 9.74 -12.80
C LYS A 35 -14.78 10.98 -12.60
N ASN A 36 -16.05 10.79 -12.28
CA ASN A 36 -17.02 11.89 -12.13
C ASN A 36 -16.93 12.52 -10.74
N PHE A 37 -15.88 13.31 -10.51
CA PHE A 37 -15.63 14.02 -9.24
C PHE A 37 -16.40 15.34 -9.13
N ASP A 38 -16.55 16.07 -10.23
CA ASP A 38 -17.25 17.37 -10.26
C ASP A 38 -18.06 17.56 -11.57
N PRO A 39 -19.41 17.50 -11.51
CA PRO A 39 -20.20 17.15 -10.34
C PRO A 39 -19.97 15.69 -9.93
N TYR A 40 -19.98 15.43 -8.62
CA TYR A 40 -19.88 14.07 -8.08
C TYR A 40 -21.06 13.20 -8.54
N VAL A 41 -20.75 11.99 -9.00
CA VAL A 41 -21.74 10.96 -9.33
C VAL A 41 -21.38 9.64 -8.65
N GLY A 42 -22.16 9.25 -7.64
CA GLY A 42 -22.10 7.93 -7.02
C GLY A 42 -23.05 6.92 -7.70
N ASP A 43 -22.75 5.64 -7.55
CA ASP A 43 -23.58 4.55 -8.09
C ASP A 43 -24.81 4.21 -7.23
N GLY A 44 -24.96 4.84 -6.05
CA GLY A 44 -26.04 4.58 -5.10
C GLY A 44 -26.07 3.17 -4.52
N GLN A 45 -24.99 2.39 -4.65
CA GLN A 45 -24.96 0.99 -4.24
C GLN A 45 -24.01 0.77 -3.06
N ARG A 46 -24.59 0.34 -1.92
CA ARG A 46 -23.80 -0.04 -0.75
C ARG A 46 -22.81 -1.13 -1.11
N TYR A 47 -21.53 -0.87 -0.89
CA TYR A 47 -20.43 -1.78 -1.21
C TYR A 47 -19.61 -2.08 0.04
N GLY A 48 -19.14 -3.33 0.17
CA GLY A 48 -18.25 -3.68 1.25
C GLY A 48 -18.01 -5.17 1.42
N GLY A 49 -17.45 -5.51 2.57
CA GLY A 49 -16.96 -6.85 2.89
C GLY A 49 -15.66 -6.75 3.69
N PHE A 50 -15.35 -7.80 4.42
CA PHE A 50 -14.15 -7.95 5.24
C PHE A 50 -13.81 -9.43 5.37
N TYR A 51 -12.58 -9.71 5.79
CA TYR A 51 -12.11 -11.04 6.13
C TYR A 51 -12.18 -11.25 7.63
N THR A 52 -12.83 -12.34 8.04
CA THR A 52 -12.76 -12.83 9.42
C THR A 52 -11.34 -13.26 9.76
N GLN A 53 -11.01 -13.31 11.05
CA GLN A 53 -9.71 -13.81 11.48
C GLN A 53 -9.47 -15.26 11.02
N GLU A 54 -10.51 -16.08 10.95
CA GLU A 54 -10.45 -17.46 10.48
C GLU A 54 -10.12 -17.55 8.98
N GLU A 55 -10.73 -16.71 8.13
CA GLU A 55 -10.41 -16.62 6.71
C GLU A 55 -8.98 -16.13 6.48
N ILE A 56 -8.53 -15.14 7.25
CA ILE A 56 -7.14 -14.65 7.19
C ILE A 56 -6.17 -15.78 7.54
N ARG A 57 -6.43 -16.56 8.60
CA ARG A 57 -5.57 -17.70 8.96
C ARG A 57 -5.53 -18.76 7.86
N ASP A 58 -6.63 -18.99 7.15
CA ASP A 58 -6.66 -19.90 6.01
C ASP A 58 -5.82 -19.38 4.84
N ILE A 59 -5.94 -18.09 4.50
CA ILE A 59 -5.17 -17.44 3.44
C ILE A 59 -3.67 -17.43 3.78
N VAL A 60 -3.31 -17.11 5.03
CA VAL A 60 -1.93 -17.16 5.53
C VAL A 60 -1.35 -18.58 5.40
N ARG A 61 -2.12 -19.61 5.78
CA ARG A 61 -1.70 -21.02 5.61
C ARG A 61 -1.52 -21.37 4.14
N TYR A 62 -2.48 -21.01 3.29
CA TYR A 62 -2.44 -21.29 1.85
C TYR A 62 -1.21 -20.66 1.18
N ALA A 63 -0.85 -19.44 1.58
CA ALA A 63 0.34 -18.74 1.13
C ALA A 63 1.63 -19.40 1.66
N ALA A 64 1.65 -19.80 2.94
CA ALA A 64 2.78 -20.49 3.55
C ALA A 64 3.08 -21.85 2.88
N ASP A 65 2.06 -22.61 2.46
CA ASP A 65 2.20 -23.84 1.69
C ASP A 65 2.88 -23.63 0.31
N ARG A 66 3.00 -22.37 -0.12
CA ARG A 66 3.66 -21.92 -1.37
C ARG A 66 4.93 -21.11 -1.09
N PHE A 67 5.43 -21.11 0.14
CA PHE A 67 6.57 -20.32 0.59
C PHE A 67 6.40 -18.80 0.39
N VAL A 68 5.15 -18.32 0.37
CA VAL A 68 4.82 -16.90 0.29
C VAL A 68 4.50 -16.37 1.68
N THR A 69 5.29 -15.39 2.13
CA THR A 69 4.96 -14.62 3.34
C THR A 69 3.95 -13.53 3.00
N ILE A 70 2.92 -13.38 3.83
CA ILE A 70 1.98 -12.26 3.77
C ILE A 70 2.46 -11.18 4.73
N ILE A 71 2.58 -9.95 4.22
CA ILE A 71 2.87 -8.75 5.01
C ILE A 71 1.56 -7.95 5.06
N PRO A 72 0.90 -7.83 6.21
CA PRO A 72 -0.30 -7.02 6.34
C PRO A 72 0.05 -5.53 6.40
N GLU A 73 -0.84 -4.71 5.86
CA GLU A 73 -0.76 -3.25 5.97
C GLU A 73 -1.96 -2.70 6.73
N ILE A 74 -1.67 -1.87 7.74
CA ILE A 74 -2.66 -1.08 8.47
C ILE A 74 -2.24 0.38 8.36
N GLU A 75 -2.98 1.14 7.57
CA GLU A 75 -2.69 2.55 7.26
C GLU A 75 -2.71 3.45 8.49
N MET A 76 -1.70 4.30 8.61
CA MET A 76 -1.60 5.37 9.61
C MET A 76 -0.50 6.39 9.27
N PRO A 77 -0.64 7.67 9.64
CA PRO A 77 -1.84 8.30 10.20
C PRO A 77 -2.87 8.70 9.14
N GLY A 78 -2.46 8.77 7.86
CA GLY A 78 -3.33 8.99 6.69
C GLY A 78 -4.21 7.79 6.38
N HIS A 79 -5.05 7.89 5.34
CA HIS A 79 -5.91 6.79 4.86
C HIS A 79 -6.80 6.14 5.93
N THR A 80 -7.36 6.94 6.84
CA THR A 80 -8.03 6.47 8.07
C THR A 80 -9.50 6.87 8.18
N LEU A 81 -10.10 7.48 7.15
CA LEU A 81 -11.48 7.95 7.19
C LEU A 81 -12.48 6.82 7.50
N ALA A 82 -12.23 5.60 7.03
CA ALA A 82 -13.04 4.44 7.39
C ALA A 82 -13.03 4.17 8.91
N VAL A 83 -11.88 4.31 9.56
CA VAL A 83 -11.77 4.16 11.02
C VAL A 83 -12.50 5.29 11.73
N LEU A 84 -12.30 6.54 11.28
CA LEU A 84 -12.93 7.72 11.87
C LEU A 84 -14.46 7.69 11.77
N ALA A 85 -15.02 7.06 10.74
CA ALA A 85 -16.47 6.83 10.64
C ALA A 85 -17.04 5.92 11.75
N ALA A 86 -16.24 4.97 12.27
CA ALA A 86 -16.64 4.10 13.37
C ALA A 86 -16.25 4.62 14.76
N TYR A 87 -15.11 5.29 14.84
CA TYR A 87 -14.50 5.80 16.08
C TYR A 87 -14.07 7.26 15.88
N PRO A 88 -15.03 8.20 15.80
CA PRO A 88 -14.75 9.62 15.50
C PRO A 88 -13.88 10.30 16.56
N GLU A 89 -13.84 9.77 17.78
CA GLU A 89 -12.97 10.25 18.86
C GLU A 89 -11.47 10.15 18.57
N LEU A 90 -11.08 9.40 17.54
CA LEU A 90 -9.68 9.24 17.11
C LEU A 90 -9.21 10.37 16.17
N ALA A 91 -10.11 11.24 15.71
CA ALA A 91 -9.80 12.40 14.88
C ALA A 91 -9.42 13.63 15.73
N CYS A 92 -8.71 14.59 15.12
CA CYS A 92 -8.46 15.88 15.77
C CYS A 92 -9.64 16.87 15.63
N THR A 93 -10.61 16.56 14.79
CA THR A 93 -11.81 17.37 14.50
C THR A 93 -13.06 16.66 14.99
N GLU A 94 -14.11 17.43 15.27
CA GLU A 94 -15.42 16.84 15.54
C GLU A 94 -16.01 16.26 14.26
N GLY A 95 -16.56 15.04 14.35
CA GLY A 95 -17.32 14.43 13.27
C GLY A 95 -18.69 15.10 13.03
N PRO A 96 -19.61 14.44 12.30
CA PRO A 96 -19.54 13.05 11.86
C PRO A 96 -18.56 12.83 10.71
N PHE A 97 -18.03 11.61 10.63
CA PHE A 97 -17.27 11.12 9.48
C PHE A 97 -18.05 9.98 8.81
N GLU A 98 -17.86 9.82 7.51
CA GLU A 98 -18.45 8.73 6.72
C GLU A 98 -17.34 7.99 5.97
N VAL A 99 -17.50 6.68 5.77
CA VAL A 99 -16.55 5.89 4.98
C VAL A 99 -16.48 6.48 3.56
N GLY A 100 -15.26 6.68 3.04
CA GLY A 100 -15.02 7.36 1.78
C GLY A 100 -15.74 6.71 0.60
N THR A 101 -16.37 7.54 -0.24
CA THR A 101 -17.03 7.13 -1.50
C THR A 101 -16.29 7.59 -2.75
N VAL A 102 -15.24 8.40 -2.57
CA VAL A 102 -14.40 8.97 -3.62
C VAL A 102 -12.93 8.59 -3.40
N TRP A 103 -12.21 8.45 -4.51
CA TRP A 103 -10.77 8.17 -4.54
C TRP A 103 -9.94 9.41 -4.24
N GLY A 104 -8.66 9.19 -3.90
CA GLY A 104 -7.67 10.23 -3.67
C GLY A 104 -7.47 10.55 -2.19
N VAL A 105 -6.72 11.62 -1.92
CA VAL A 105 -6.23 11.96 -0.58
C VAL A 105 -7.30 12.63 0.28
N HIS A 106 -7.54 12.08 1.47
CA HIS A 106 -8.44 12.65 2.47
C HIS A 106 -7.67 13.42 3.55
N SER A 107 -8.22 14.55 4.00
CA SER A 107 -7.54 15.41 4.98
C SER A 107 -7.72 14.95 6.43
N ASP A 108 -8.78 14.20 6.71
CA ASP A 108 -9.10 13.76 8.06
C ASP A 108 -8.28 12.51 8.40
N ILE A 109 -7.31 12.70 9.30
CA ILE A 109 -6.30 11.71 9.71
C ILE A 109 -6.36 11.47 11.22
N PHE A 110 -5.68 10.42 11.70
CA PHE A 110 -5.57 10.16 13.13
C PHE A 110 -4.99 11.35 13.92
N CYS A 111 -5.60 11.65 15.07
CA CYS A 111 -5.04 12.58 16.03
C CYS A 111 -3.90 11.91 16.82
N PRO A 112 -2.79 12.61 17.14
CA PRO A 112 -1.66 12.03 17.86
C PRO A 112 -1.91 11.92 19.38
N SER A 113 -3.07 11.38 19.77
CA SER A 113 -3.52 11.25 21.15
C SER A 113 -3.19 9.88 21.74
N GLU A 114 -3.23 9.78 23.07
CA GLU A 114 -2.99 8.51 23.76
C GLU A 114 -4.06 7.46 23.42
N GLU A 115 -5.31 7.91 23.23
CA GLU A 115 -6.43 7.08 22.81
C GLU A 115 -6.19 6.47 21.41
N THR A 116 -5.64 7.24 20.47
CA THR A 116 -5.22 6.75 19.16
C THR A 116 -4.13 5.70 19.28
N PHE A 117 -3.09 5.94 20.09
CA PHE A 117 -2.03 4.95 20.26
C PHE A 117 -2.54 3.68 20.94
N GLU A 118 -3.41 3.78 21.95
CA GLU A 118 -4.03 2.59 22.54
C GLU A 118 -4.84 1.82 21.50
N PHE A 119 -5.62 2.50 20.67
CA PHE A 119 -6.35 1.88 19.56
C PHE A 119 -5.42 1.13 18.60
N LEU A 120 -4.37 1.80 18.12
CA LEU A 120 -3.42 1.22 17.17
C LEU A 120 -2.63 0.05 17.75
N GLU A 121 -2.14 0.17 18.99
CA GLU A 121 -1.42 -0.91 19.68
C GLU A 121 -2.31 -2.14 19.86
N ASN A 122 -3.59 -1.94 20.18
CA ASN A 122 -4.56 -3.02 20.30
C ASN A 122 -4.88 -3.69 18.95
N VAL A 123 -5.07 -2.90 17.88
CA VAL A 123 -5.25 -3.41 16.51
C VAL A 123 -4.03 -4.22 16.09
N LEU A 124 -2.83 -3.63 16.21
CA LEU A 124 -1.57 -4.25 15.82
C LEU A 124 -1.30 -5.52 16.63
N THR A 125 -1.70 -5.58 17.90
CA THR A 125 -1.63 -6.81 18.71
C THR A 125 -2.41 -7.96 18.06
N GLU A 126 -3.64 -7.71 17.62
CA GLU A 126 -4.45 -8.73 16.94
C GLU A 126 -3.87 -9.07 15.55
N VAL A 127 -3.41 -8.07 14.78
CA VAL A 127 -2.77 -8.28 13.48
C VAL A 127 -1.52 -9.16 13.60
N MET A 128 -0.61 -8.84 14.53
CA MET A 128 0.60 -9.63 14.78
C MET A 128 0.31 -11.08 15.20
N ALA A 129 -0.87 -11.36 15.78
CA ALA A 129 -1.28 -12.73 16.11
C ALA A 129 -1.79 -13.51 14.88
N LEU A 130 -2.26 -12.82 13.83
CA LEU A 130 -2.77 -13.43 12.61
C LEU A 130 -1.67 -13.65 11.56
N PHE A 131 -0.69 -12.74 11.51
CA PHE A 131 0.36 -12.76 10.51
C PHE A 131 1.71 -13.13 11.16
N PRO A 132 2.28 -14.32 10.83
CA PRO A 132 3.51 -14.78 11.45
C PRO A 132 4.77 -14.08 10.93
N GLY A 133 4.69 -13.36 9.79
CA GLY A 133 5.81 -12.65 9.17
C GLY A 133 6.45 -11.59 10.07
N GLU A 134 7.73 -11.32 9.87
CA GLU A 134 8.51 -10.36 10.67
C GLU A 134 8.02 -8.92 10.48
N TYR A 135 7.60 -8.58 9.27
CA TYR A 135 7.21 -7.23 8.88
C TYR A 135 5.72 -6.96 9.08
N ILE A 136 5.42 -5.74 9.53
CA ILE A 136 4.10 -5.14 9.48
C ILE A 136 4.22 -3.82 8.73
N HIS A 137 3.43 -3.66 7.67
CA HIS A 137 3.34 -2.39 6.95
C HIS A 137 2.38 -1.47 7.69
N ILE A 138 2.79 -0.21 7.88
CA ILE A 138 2.00 0.79 8.60
C ILE A 138 1.52 1.92 7.68
N GLY A 139 1.78 1.79 6.37
CA GLY A 139 1.52 2.85 5.41
C GLY A 139 2.41 4.06 5.65
N GLY A 140 1.79 5.22 5.90
CA GLY A 140 2.47 6.47 6.22
C GLY A 140 2.55 7.47 5.08
N ASP A 141 1.97 7.11 3.94
CA ASP A 141 1.80 7.95 2.75
C ASP A 141 0.65 8.95 2.92
N GLU A 142 0.65 9.94 2.03
CA GLU A 142 -0.44 10.89 1.79
C GLU A 142 -1.23 11.29 3.04
N ALA A 143 -0.52 11.74 4.08
CA ALA A 143 -1.11 12.26 5.31
C ALA A 143 -1.06 13.81 5.32
N PRO A 144 -2.11 14.50 4.84
CA PRO A 144 -2.18 15.96 4.89
C PRO A 144 -2.05 16.49 6.30
N LYS A 145 -1.11 17.41 6.50
CA LYS A 145 -0.84 18.00 7.83
C LYS A 145 -1.89 19.02 8.27
N VAL A 146 -2.88 19.33 7.42
CA VAL A 146 -3.86 20.41 7.64
C VAL A 146 -4.63 20.25 8.96
N ARG A 147 -5.06 19.03 9.31
CA ARG A 147 -5.80 18.80 10.56
C ARG A 147 -4.92 18.92 11.80
N TRP A 148 -3.65 18.57 11.71
CA TRP A 148 -2.71 18.78 12.81
C TRP A 148 -2.33 20.25 12.97
N GLN A 149 -2.26 21.02 11.88
CA GLN A 149 -2.05 22.47 11.91
C GLN A 149 -3.22 23.20 12.60
N GLU A 150 -4.45 22.77 12.33
CA GLU A 150 -5.67 23.34 12.92
C GLU A 150 -5.93 22.89 14.37
N SER A 151 -5.36 21.75 14.79
CA SER A 151 -5.64 21.11 16.07
C SER A 151 -4.79 21.69 17.21
N SER A 152 -5.44 22.34 18.17
CA SER A 152 -4.76 22.80 19.40
C SER A 152 -4.09 21.67 20.18
N PHE A 153 -4.65 20.45 20.11
CA PHE A 153 -4.08 19.25 20.71
C PHE A 153 -2.79 18.82 20.02
N ALA A 154 -2.80 18.68 18.68
CA ALA A 154 -1.61 18.29 17.93
C ALA A 154 -0.49 19.33 18.10
N GLN A 155 -0.83 20.63 18.07
CA GLN A 155 0.09 21.72 18.35
C GLN A 155 0.67 21.67 19.77
N GLU A 156 -0.08 21.17 20.75
CA GLU A 156 0.44 20.94 22.10
C GLU A 156 1.40 19.75 22.15
N VAL A 157 1.13 18.66 21.42
CA VAL A 157 2.08 17.54 21.30
C VAL A 157 3.40 18.02 20.69
N ILE A 158 3.35 18.83 19.62
CA ILE A 158 4.54 19.45 19.01
C ILE A 158 5.36 20.21 20.07
N ARG A 159 4.72 21.09 20.85
CA ARG A 159 5.41 21.86 21.91
C ARG A 159 5.95 20.97 23.03
N ARG A 160 5.16 20.00 23.48
CA ARG A 160 5.51 19.08 24.59
C ARG A 160 6.73 18.22 24.25
N GLU A 161 6.75 17.70 23.04
CA GLU A 161 7.80 16.80 22.55
C GLU A 161 8.99 17.57 21.94
N GLY A 162 8.88 18.89 21.79
CA GLY A 162 9.94 19.75 21.25
C GLY A 162 10.18 19.57 19.76
N LEU A 163 9.11 19.28 19.00
CA LEU A 163 9.13 19.04 17.57
C LEU A 163 9.09 20.37 16.80
N ALA A 164 9.70 20.42 15.62
CA ALA A 164 9.74 21.64 14.81
C ALA A 164 8.41 21.95 14.11
N ASP A 165 7.75 20.93 13.56
CA ASP A 165 6.54 21.06 12.74
C ASP A 165 5.74 19.73 12.70
N GLU A 166 4.70 19.70 11.86
CA GLU A 166 3.86 18.50 11.68
C GLU A 166 4.56 17.34 10.96
N ASN A 167 5.66 17.57 10.24
CA ASN A 167 6.45 16.49 9.65
C ASN A 167 7.24 15.76 10.74
N GLU A 168 7.84 16.52 11.67
CA GLU A 168 8.44 15.93 12.86
C GLU A 168 7.39 15.26 13.77
N LEU A 169 6.14 15.74 13.78
CA LEU A 169 5.01 15.07 14.45
C LEU A 169 4.67 13.72 13.80
N GLN A 170 4.68 13.62 12.47
CA GLN A 170 4.52 12.33 11.79
C GLN A 170 5.65 11.38 12.16
N SER A 171 6.91 11.83 12.08
CA SER A 171 8.05 11.00 12.49
C SER A 171 7.96 10.58 13.96
N TRP A 172 7.51 11.45 14.86
CA TRP A 172 7.26 11.09 16.27
C TRP A 172 6.17 10.00 16.40
N PHE A 173 5.07 10.12 15.66
CA PHE A 173 3.99 9.13 15.61
C PHE A 173 4.51 7.77 15.13
N ILE A 174 5.20 7.75 13.99
CA ILE A 174 5.76 6.52 13.41
C ILE A 174 6.78 5.89 14.36
N ARG A 175 7.67 6.68 14.97
CA ARG A 175 8.64 6.18 15.96
C ARG A 175 7.99 5.55 17.18
N ARG A 176 6.80 6.02 17.57
CA ARG A 176 6.05 5.41 18.69
C ARG A 176 5.51 4.03 18.31
N ILE A 177 4.92 3.90 17.12
CA ILE A 177 4.45 2.62 16.59
C ILE A 177 5.61 1.66 16.34
N GLU A 178 6.73 2.13 15.81
CA GLU A 178 7.94 1.33 15.60
C GLU A 178 8.44 0.73 16.92
N ARG A 179 8.51 1.53 18.01
CA ARG A 179 8.90 1.02 19.33
C ARG A 179 7.97 -0.10 19.81
N PHE A 180 6.66 0.04 19.58
CA PHE A 180 5.69 -0.98 19.94
C PHE A 180 5.90 -2.28 19.12
N LEU A 181 6.08 -2.17 17.80
CA LEU A 181 6.36 -3.32 16.94
C LEU A 181 7.67 -4.02 17.33
N ASN A 182 8.75 -3.26 17.52
CA ASN A 182 10.05 -3.78 17.95
C ASN A 182 9.97 -4.50 19.31
N ALA A 183 9.22 -3.95 20.27
CA ALA A 183 9.01 -4.57 21.58
C ALA A 183 8.26 -5.92 21.48
N ASN A 184 7.50 -6.13 20.40
CA ASN A 184 6.79 -7.37 20.09
C ASN A 184 7.51 -8.24 19.05
N GLY A 185 8.79 -7.95 18.77
CA GLY A 185 9.62 -8.74 17.85
C GLY A 185 9.22 -8.62 16.38
N ARG A 186 8.60 -7.51 15.99
CA ARG A 186 8.24 -7.18 14.61
C ARG A 186 9.06 -6.00 14.10
N ARG A 187 9.23 -5.94 12.78
CA ARG A 187 9.87 -4.83 12.07
C ARG A 187 8.83 -4.00 11.32
N LEU A 188 9.02 -2.69 11.34
CA LEU A 188 8.19 -1.75 10.62
C LEU A 188 8.65 -1.65 9.17
N ILE A 189 7.70 -1.65 8.24
CA ILE A 189 7.87 -1.14 6.87
C ILE A 189 6.82 -0.05 6.63
N GLY A 190 7.17 0.98 5.88
CA GLY A 190 6.25 2.06 5.51
C GLY A 190 6.67 2.74 4.21
N TRP A 191 5.76 3.51 3.62
CA TRP A 191 6.01 4.26 2.39
C TRP A 191 7.09 5.34 2.59
N ASP A 192 7.72 5.79 1.51
CA ASP A 192 8.89 6.68 1.58
C ASP A 192 8.64 8.02 2.28
N GLU A 193 7.39 8.44 2.46
CA GLU A 193 6.99 9.54 3.35
C GLU A 193 7.47 9.38 4.80
N ILE A 194 7.74 8.17 5.30
CA ILE A 194 8.29 7.99 6.66
C ILE A 194 9.72 8.55 6.81
N LEU A 195 10.35 8.98 5.70
CA LEU A 195 11.58 9.78 5.69
C LEU A 195 11.38 11.19 6.26
N GLU A 196 10.17 11.73 6.16
CA GLU A 196 9.83 13.08 6.60
C GLU A 196 9.96 13.20 8.13
N GLY A 197 10.80 14.12 8.62
CA GLY A 197 11.07 14.29 10.05
C GLY A 197 12.08 13.30 10.66
N GLY A 198 12.67 12.42 9.84
CA GLY A 198 13.75 11.49 10.20
C GLY A 198 13.27 10.06 10.50
N LEU A 199 14.03 9.06 10.05
CA LEU A 199 13.65 7.65 10.18
C LEU A 199 13.78 7.10 11.60
N ALA A 200 12.94 6.11 11.85
CA ALA A 200 13.05 5.24 12.99
C ALA A 200 14.18 4.20 12.73
N PRO A 201 15.09 3.91 13.68
CA PRO A 201 16.37 3.23 13.40
C PRO A 201 16.29 1.85 12.72
N ASN A 202 15.17 1.12 12.87
CA ASN A 202 15.00 -0.22 12.31
C ASN A 202 13.93 -0.28 11.22
N ALA A 203 13.40 0.87 10.80
CA ALA A 203 12.38 0.94 9.77
C ALA A 203 12.95 0.56 8.40
N THR A 204 12.15 -0.19 7.65
CA THR A 204 12.34 -0.47 6.23
C THR A 204 11.47 0.49 5.41
N VAL A 205 11.97 0.98 4.29
CA VAL A 205 11.28 1.95 3.43
C VAL A 205 10.76 1.29 2.16
N MET A 206 9.51 1.57 1.78
CA MET A 206 8.95 1.22 0.49
C MET A 206 8.93 2.45 -0.43
N SER A 207 9.80 2.48 -1.45
CA SER A 207 10.00 3.66 -2.32
C SER A 207 9.05 3.65 -3.51
N TRP A 208 8.09 4.56 -3.55
CA TRP A 208 7.02 4.56 -4.56
C TRP A 208 6.96 5.83 -5.41
N ARG A 209 7.30 7.00 -4.86
CA ARG A 209 7.27 8.29 -5.57
C ARG A 209 8.40 8.48 -6.58
N GLY A 210 9.15 7.41 -6.84
CA GLY A 210 10.39 7.39 -7.59
C GLY A 210 11.37 6.45 -6.91
N THR A 211 12.66 6.66 -7.18
CA THR A 211 13.76 5.90 -6.59
C THR A 211 14.52 6.69 -5.53
N GLU A 212 14.29 8.00 -5.46
CA GLU A 212 15.02 8.95 -4.64
C GLU A 212 14.88 8.65 -3.15
N GLY A 213 13.67 8.34 -2.68
CA GLY A 213 13.42 7.95 -1.29
C GLY A 213 14.19 6.67 -0.92
N GLY A 214 14.14 5.67 -1.78
CA GLY A 214 14.90 4.43 -1.61
C GLY A 214 16.42 4.65 -1.59
N ILE A 215 16.96 5.47 -2.49
CA ILE A 215 18.39 5.83 -2.50
C ILE A 215 18.78 6.50 -1.18
N GLN A 216 18.00 7.49 -0.74
CA GLN A 216 18.25 8.22 0.50
C GLN A 216 18.20 7.30 1.74
N ALA A 217 17.25 6.37 1.80
CA ALA A 217 17.11 5.42 2.89
C ALA A 217 18.29 4.42 2.93
N ALA A 218 18.65 3.84 1.77
CA ALA A 218 19.78 2.91 1.66
C ALA A 218 21.11 3.57 2.04
N GLN A 219 21.33 4.83 1.65
CA GLN A 219 22.52 5.60 2.05
C GLN A 219 22.61 5.85 3.56
N GLN A 220 21.46 5.83 4.26
CA GLN A 220 21.38 5.93 5.72
C GLN A 220 21.44 4.56 6.42
N GLY A 221 21.58 3.47 5.67
CA GLY A 221 21.67 2.11 6.20
C GLY A 221 20.33 1.44 6.50
N HIS A 222 19.24 1.98 5.95
CA HIS A 222 17.92 1.37 6.06
C HIS A 222 17.64 0.44 4.89
N ASP A 223 16.99 -0.69 5.19
CA ASP A 223 16.53 -1.61 4.16
C ASP A 223 15.40 -0.99 3.33
N VAL A 224 15.33 -1.34 2.04
CA VAL A 224 14.42 -0.74 1.07
C VAL A 224 13.75 -1.80 0.20
N VAL A 225 12.46 -1.63 -0.06
CA VAL A 225 11.72 -2.31 -1.13
C VAL A 225 11.37 -1.28 -2.19
N MET A 226 11.75 -1.54 -3.45
CA MET A 226 11.48 -0.62 -4.55
C MET A 226 10.11 -0.90 -5.19
N THR A 227 9.25 0.10 -5.23
CA THR A 227 7.92 0.04 -5.88
C THR A 227 7.63 1.28 -6.72
N PRO A 228 8.55 1.81 -7.54
CA PRO A 228 8.36 3.12 -8.16
C PRO A 228 7.18 3.13 -9.15
N THR A 229 6.34 4.16 -9.07
CA THR A 229 5.23 4.43 -10.01
C THR A 229 5.68 4.41 -11.47
N SER A 230 6.93 4.76 -11.74
CA SER A 230 7.51 4.78 -13.08
C SER A 230 7.61 3.40 -13.74
N HIS A 231 7.59 2.30 -12.98
CA HIS A 231 7.79 0.95 -13.51
C HIS A 231 6.85 -0.11 -12.91
N LEU A 232 6.33 0.09 -11.69
CA LEU A 232 5.71 -0.99 -10.89
C LEU A 232 4.30 -0.70 -10.38
N TYR A 233 3.59 0.28 -10.94
CA TYR A 233 2.17 0.55 -10.64
C TYR A 233 1.26 -0.09 -11.68
N PHE A 234 0.77 -1.30 -11.38
CA PHE A 234 0.00 -2.13 -12.32
C PHE A 234 -1.47 -1.69 -12.44
N ASP A 235 -1.87 -0.66 -11.71
CA ASP A 235 -3.08 0.12 -11.92
C ASP A 235 -2.99 1.09 -13.11
N TYR A 236 -1.82 1.27 -13.71
CA TYR A 236 -1.64 2.14 -14.88
C TYR A 236 -1.96 1.45 -16.20
N TYR A 237 -2.38 2.25 -17.19
CA TYR A 237 -2.64 1.79 -18.56
C TYR A 237 -1.44 1.05 -19.17
N GLN A 238 -1.74 0.05 -19.98
CA GLN A 238 -0.74 -0.79 -20.68
C GLN A 238 -0.57 -0.41 -22.16
N SER A 239 -1.43 0.48 -22.69
CA SER A 239 -1.43 0.96 -24.08
C SER A 239 -1.53 2.48 -24.14
N GLU A 240 -0.97 3.08 -25.20
CA GLU A 240 -1.22 4.49 -25.53
C GLU A 240 -2.62 4.69 -26.12
N GLU A 241 -3.20 3.66 -26.75
CA GLU A 241 -4.57 3.66 -27.27
C GLU A 241 -5.58 3.46 -26.13
N ARG A 242 -5.72 4.46 -25.27
CA ARG A 242 -6.52 4.33 -24.03
C ARG A 242 -8.00 4.05 -24.28
N ASP A 243 -8.55 4.46 -25.42
CA ASP A 243 -9.95 4.24 -25.77
C ASP A 243 -10.28 2.76 -26.04
N SER A 244 -9.26 1.92 -26.30
CA SER A 244 -9.42 0.47 -26.46
C SER A 244 -9.08 -0.32 -25.19
N GLU A 245 -8.63 0.34 -24.13
CA GLU A 245 -8.33 -0.27 -22.84
C GLU A 245 -9.48 -0.04 -21.84
N PRO A 246 -9.70 -0.95 -20.89
CA PRO A 246 -10.64 -0.69 -19.80
C PRO A 246 -10.12 0.44 -18.89
N LEU A 247 -11.04 1.16 -18.24
CA LEU A 247 -10.77 2.37 -17.47
C LEU A 247 -9.73 2.18 -16.34
N ALA A 248 -8.56 2.80 -16.48
CA ALA A 248 -7.52 2.81 -15.46
C ALA A 248 -7.30 4.21 -14.86
N ILE A 249 -6.57 4.29 -13.74
CA ILE A 249 -6.32 5.56 -13.03
C ILE A 249 -5.56 6.57 -13.90
N GLY A 250 -4.66 6.09 -14.76
CA GLY A 250 -3.81 6.93 -15.59
C GLY A 250 -2.53 6.21 -16.00
N GLY A 251 -1.47 6.99 -16.18
CA GLY A 251 -0.14 6.46 -16.51
C GLY A 251 -0.02 5.82 -17.89
N PHE A 252 1.16 5.27 -18.16
CA PHE A 252 1.46 4.38 -19.28
C PHE A 252 2.65 3.51 -18.89
N LEU A 253 2.39 2.24 -18.67
CA LEU A 253 3.33 1.27 -18.11
C LEU A 253 3.18 -0.05 -18.89
N PRO A 254 3.72 -0.10 -20.12
CA PRO A 254 3.68 -1.29 -20.95
C PRO A 254 4.61 -2.37 -20.40
N LEU A 255 4.48 -3.59 -20.91
CA LEU A 255 5.24 -4.77 -20.48
C LEU A 255 6.76 -4.55 -20.55
N GLU A 256 7.23 -3.96 -21.65
CA GLU A 256 8.64 -3.70 -21.92
C GLU A 256 9.23 -2.76 -20.87
N ARG A 257 8.46 -1.75 -20.45
CA ARG A 257 8.89 -0.81 -19.42
C ARG A 257 9.08 -1.51 -18.07
N VAL A 258 8.21 -2.46 -17.71
CA VAL A 258 8.42 -3.28 -16.50
C VAL A 258 9.70 -4.11 -16.64
N TYR A 259 9.87 -4.76 -17.80
CA TYR A 259 11.01 -5.64 -18.05
C TYR A 259 12.35 -4.90 -18.01
N GLU A 260 12.40 -3.66 -18.48
CA GLU A 260 13.60 -2.85 -18.50
C GLU A 260 14.06 -2.41 -17.10
N TYR A 261 13.18 -2.47 -16.09
CA TYR A 261 13.48 -1.98 -14.75
C TYR A 261 14.71 -2.65 -14.11
N GLU A 262 15.58 -1.85 -13.50
CA GLU A 262 16.71 -2.28 -12.67
C GLU A 262 16.44 -1.84 -11.22
N PRO A 263 16.14 -2.78 -10.30
CA PRO A 263 15.83 -2.46 -8.92
C PRO A 263 16.97 -1.81 -8.14
N ILE A 264 18.23 -2.06 -8.51
CA ILE A 264 19.39 -1.50 -7.81
C ILE A 264 19.84 -0.20 -8.50
N PRO A 265 19.62 0.99 -7.88
CA PRO A 265 20.00 2.25 -8.51
C PRO A 265 21.52 2.37 -8.66
N SER A 266 21.97 2.88 -9.81
CA SER A 266 23.39 3.09 -10.10
C SER A 266 24.10 4.09 -9.19
N ASP A 267 23.34 4.91 -8.46
CA ASP A 267 23.86 5.90 -7.51
C ASP A 267 24.29 5.29 -6.16
N LEU A 268 24.01 4.01 -5.92
CA LEU A 268 24.41 3.30 -4.70
C LEU A 268 25.76 2.62 -4.87
N THR A 269 26.59 2.64 -3.82
CA THR A 269 27.79 1.78 -3.76
C THR A 269 27.39 0.33 -3.51
N ASP A 270 28.30 -0.62 -3.74
CA ASP A 270 28.06 -2.05 -3.46
C ASP A 270 27.63 -2.27 -2.00
N GLU A 271 28.21 -1.53 -1.05
CA GLU A 271 27.85 -1.62 0.37
C GLU A 271 26.46 -1.03 0.68
N GLN A 272 25.98 -0.07 -0.10
CA GLN A 272 24.64 0.50 0.06
C GLN A 272 23.59 -0.34 -0.68
N ALA A 273 23.97 -0.95 -1.81
CA ALA A 273 23.10 -1.79 -2.62
C ALA A 273 22.59 -3.02 -1.85
N VAL A 274 23.33 -3.52 -0.85
CA VAL A 274 22.87 -4.63 0.01
C VAL A 274 21.59 -4.32 0.79
N HIS A 275 21.25 -3.05 0.96
CA HIS A 275 20.01 -2.63 1.62
C HIS A 275 18.80 -2.67 0.69
N ILE A 276 18.99 -2.84 -0.62
CA ILE A 276 17.88 -3.05 -1.55
C ILE A 276 17.44 -4.51 -1.43
N LEU A 277 16.34 -4.75 -0.72
CA LEU A 277 15.79 -6.08 -0.47
C LEU A 277 15.15 -6.70 -1.72
N GLY A 278 14.70 -5.87 -2.66
CA GLY A 278 14.05 -6.28 -3.89
C GLY A 278 13.07 -5.23 -4.40
N ALA A 279 12.15 -5.67 -5.27
CA ALA A 279 11.11 -4.82 -5.84
C ALA A 279 9.73 -5.48 -5.79
N GLN A 280 8.67 -4.66 -5.86
CA GLN A 280 7.29 -5.11 -5.83
C GLN A 280 6.40 -4.30 -6.79
N GLY A 281 5.49 -4.99 -7.48
CA GLY A 281 4.41 -4.40 -8.27
C GLY A 281 3.18 -4.17 -7.41
N ASN A 282 2.72 -2.92 -7.36
CA ASN A 282 1.53 -2.52 -6.60
C ASN A 282 0.30 -2.54 -7.53
N VAL A 283 -0.85 -2.96 -6.99
CA VAL A 283 -2.12 -3.09 -7.74
C VAL A 283 -3.21 -2.35 -6.96
N TRP A 284 -3.33 -1.05 -7.18
CA TRP A 284 -4.39 -0.23 -6.60
C TRP A 284 -5.71 -0.45 -7.36
N THR A 285 -6.83 -0.56 -6.63
CA THR A 285 -8.07 -1.16 -7.17
C THR A 285 -9.23 -0.19 -7.31
N GLU A 286 -8.99 1.12 -7.38
CA GLU A 286 -10.04 2.14 -7.53
C GLU A 286 -10.94 1.88 -8.75
N TYR A 287 -10.34 1.37 -9.84
CA TYR A 287 -11.03 1.07 -11.09
C TYR A 287 -11.16 -0.43 -11.39
N MET A 288 -10.61 -1.32 -10.55
CA MET A 288 -10.60 -2.77 -10.78
C MET A 288 -11.65 -3.49 -9.92
N LYS A 289 -12.90 -3.52 -10.39
CA LYS A 289 -14.03 -4.07 -9.61
C LYS A 289 -14.12 -5.60 -9.58
N THR A 290 -13.40 -6.31 -10.45
CA THR A 290 -13.52 -7.78 -10.61
C THR A 290 -12.15 -8.44 -10.66
N GLU A 291 -12.10 -9.72 -10.30
CA GLU A 291 -10.91 -10.56 -10.41
C GLU A 291 -10.36 -10.57 -11.85
N GLN A 292 -11.23 -10.73 -12.86
CA GLN A 292 -10.81 -10.74 -14.26
C GLN A 292 -10.16 -9.42 -14.69
N TYR A 293 -10.57 -8.30 -14.10
CA TYR A 293 -9.95 -7.02 -14.40
C TYR A 293 -8.58 -6.91 -13.70
N VAL A 294 -8.45 -7.38 -12.46
CA VAL A 294 -7.14 -7.49 -11.80
C VAL A 294 -6.20 -8.39 -12.61
N GLU A 295 -6.66 -9.54 -13.08
CA GLU A 295 -5.89 -10.44 -13.95
C GLU A 295 -5.40 -9.74 -15.22
N TYR A 296 -6.26 -8.96 -15.88
CA TYR A 296 -5.92 -8.21 -17.09
C TYR A 296 -4.86 -7.15 -16.84
N MET A 297 -4.94 -6.49 -15.69
CA MET A 297 -4.00 -5.44 -15.31
C MET A 297 -2.66 -6.02 -14.83
N VAL A 298 -2.67 -7.19 -14.20
CA VAL A 298 -1.46 -7.80 -13.63
C VAL A 298 -0.70 -8.65 -14.65
N PHE A 299 -1.39 -9.44 -15.47
CA PHE A 299 -0.76 -10.33 -16.45
C PHE A 299 -0.78 -9.71 -17.86
N PRO A 300 0.34 -9.76 -18.60
CA PRO A 300 1.57 -10.50 -18.31
C PRO A 300 2.68 -9.72 -17.57
N ARG A 301 2.46 -8.47 -17.16
CA ARG A 301 3.47 -7.63 -16.49
C ARG A 301 4.10 -8.29 -15.26
N LEU A 302 3.34 -9.11 -14.53
CA LEU A 302 3.86 -9.91 -13.41
C LEU A 302 5.00 -10.85 -13.81
N PHE A 303 4.99 -11.42 -15.02
CA PHE A 303 6.10 -12.26 -15.48
C PHE A 303 7.36 -11.44 -15.77
N ALA A 304 7.21 -10.24 -16.32
CA ALA A 304 8.35 -9.33 -16.50
C ALA A 304 8.97 -8.96 -15.15
N LEU A 305 8.15 -8.54 -14.17
CA LEU A 305 8.62 -8.25 -12.83
C LEU A 305 9.27 -9.47 -12.16
N SER A 306 8.68 -10.65 -12.33
CA SER A 306 9.24 -11.90 -11.78
C SER A 306 10.64 -12.19 -12.32
N GLU A 307 10.90 -11.91 -13.60
CA GLU A 307 12.24 -12.06 -14.17
C GLU A 307 13.20 -10.97 -13.67
N VAL A 308 12.73 -9.72 -13.53
CA VAL A 308 13.50 -8.59 -12.99
C VAL A 308 14.01 -8.86 -11.57
N VAL A 309 13.19 -9.45 -10.70
CA VAL A 309 13.58 -9.69 -9.29
C VAL A 309 14.29 -11.03 -9.06
N TRP A 310 14.42 -11.88 -10.08
CA TRP A 310 14.98 -13.22 -9.94
C TRP A 310 16.24 -13.45 -10.77
N SER A 311 16.24 -13.00 -12.02
CA SER A 311 17.34 -13.25 -12.96
C SER A 311 18.48 -12.25 -12.76
N PRO A 312 19.74 -12.64 -13.00
CA PRO A 312 20.85 -11.69 -13.03
C PRO A 312 20.62 -10.57 -14.06
N ALA A 313 21.00 -9.34 -13.71
CA ALA A 313 20.78 -8.17 -14.55
C ALA A 313 21.44 -8.29 -15.94
N ASP A 314 22.62 -8.92 -16.02
CA ASP A 314 23.36 -9.15 -17.27
C ASP A 314 22.77 -10.26 -18.16
N ALA A 315 21.78 -10.99 -17.67
CA ALA A 315 21.06 -12.03 -18.40
C ALA A 315 19.74 -11.56 -19.03
N LYS A 316 19.35 -10.29 -18.79
CA LYS A 316 18.11 -9.72 -19.34
C LYS A 316 18.22 -9.58 -20.86
N ASP A 317 17.24 -10.13 -21.56
CA ASP A 317 17.11 -10.11 -23.01
C ASP A 317 15.63 -10.09 -23.38
N LEU A 318 15.14 -8.94 -23.86
CA LEU A 318 13.72 -8.72 -24.11
C LEU A 318 13.16 -9.68 -25.17
N ASP A 319 13.90 -9.91 -26.25
CA ASP A 319 13.44 -10.80 -27.32
C ASP A 319 13.33 -12.25 -26.80
N GLY A 320 14.35 -12.72 -26.08
CA GLY A 320 14.33 -14.02 -25.41
C GLY A 320 13.23 -14.14 -24.36
N PHE A 321 12.94 -13.07 -23.61
CA PHE A 321 11.81 -13.01 -22.67
C PHE A 321 10.46 -13.14 -23.39
N LEU A 322 10.23 -12.40 -24.49
CA LEU A 322 9.00 -12.48 -25.26
C LEU A 322 8.78 -13.88 -25.85
N ASP A 323 9.85 -14.55 -26.29
CA ASP A 323 9.77 -15.94 -26.75
C ASP A 323 9.36 -16.91 -25.63
N ARG A 324 9.90 -16.76 -24.41
CA ARG A 324 9.48 -17.54 -23.23
C ARG A 324 8.06 -17.20 -22.82
N LEU A 325 7.69 -15.93 -22.86
CA LEU A 325 6.38 -15.44 -22.45
C LEU A 325 5.26 -16.08 -23.25
N ARG A 326 5.43 -16.28 -24.57
CA ARG A 326 4.42 -16.96 -25.41
C ARG A 326 4.02 -18.33 -24.84
N TRP A 327 4.98 -19.12 -24.33
CA TRP A 327 4.68 -20.40 -23.67
C TRP A 327 3.95 -20.24 -22.33
N HIS A 328 4.25 -19.18 -21.58
CA HIS A 328 3.54 -18.87 -20.34
C HIS A 328 2.10 -18.42 -20.60
N LEU A 329 1.83 -17.72 -21.70
CA LEU A 329 0.47 -17.33 -22.09
C LEU A 329 -0.40 -18.55 -22.39
N GLU A 330 0.12 -19.58 -23.07
CA GLU A 330 -0.62 -20.84 -23.25
C GLU A 330 -1.00 -21.52 -21.92
N ARG A 331 -0.19 -21.34 -20.87
CA ARG A 331 -0.52 -21.83 -19.53
C ARG A 331 -1.61 -20.98 -18.87
N LEU A 332 -1.58 -19.66 -19.06
CA LEU A 332 -2.63 -18.78 -18.57
C LEU A 332 -3.97 -19.08 -19.27
N ASP A 333 -3.96 -19.34 -20.58
CA ASP A 333 -5.12 -19.81 -21.34
C ASP A 333 -5.70 -21.10 -20.76
N ALA A 334 -4.84 -22.09 -20.49
CA ALA A 334 -5.26 -23.37 -19.92
C ALA A 334 -5.83 -23.24 -18.49
N LEU A 335 -5.43 -22.20 -17.76
CA LEU A 335 -5.93 -21.87 -16.42
C LEU A 335 -7.17 -20.95 -16.46
N GLY A 336 -7.50 -20.38 -17.62
CA GLY A 336 -8.61 -19.44 -17.79
C GLY A 336 -8.36 -18.05 -17.21
N VAL A 337 -7.10 -17.62 -17.09
CA VAL A 337 -6.72 -16.31 -16.56
C VAL A 337 -6.96 -15.23 -17.62
N ASN A 338 -7.66 -14.14 -17.27
CA ASN A 338 -7.98 -13.05 -18.19
C ASN A 338 -6.81 -12.06 -18.35
N TYR A 339 -5.68 -12.50 -18.89
CA TYR A 339 -4.51 -11.64 -19.11
C TYR A 339 -4.69 -10.69 -20.32
N ARG A 340 -3.93 -9.59 -20.37
CA ARG A 340 -3.88 -8.70 -21.54
C ARG A 340 -3.07 -9.33 -22.68
N ALA A 341 -3.67 -9.55 -23.85
CA ALA A 341 -2.96 -10.10 -25.01
C ALA A 341 -1.80 -9.18 -25.48
N LEU A 342 -0.73 -9.77 -26.02
CA LEU A 342 0.46 -9.03 -26.46
C LEU A 342 0.19 -8.12 -27.67
N ASP A 343 -0.77 -8.48 -28.52
CA ASP A 343 -1.22 -7.66 -29.64
C ASP A 343 -2.26 -6.61 -29.25
N GLY A 344 -2.62 -6.53 -27.95
CA GLY A 344 -3.54 -5.55 -27.40
C GLY A 344 -5.01 -5.78 -27.77
N ARG A 345 -5.40 -7.02 -28.11
CA ARG A 345 -6.76 -7.38 -28.52
C ARG A 345 -7.52 -8.24 -27.54
#